data_AF-A0A6J4MJ41-F1
#
_entry.id   AF-A0A6J4MJ41-F1
#
_cell.length_a   1.000
_cell.length_b   1.000
_cell.length_c   1.000
_cell.angle_alpha   90.00
_cell.angle_beta   90.00
_cell.angle_gamma   90.00
#
_symmetry.space_group_name_H-M   'P 1'
#
loop_
_entity.id
_entity.type
_entity.pdbx_description
1 polymer ?
#
loop_
_entity_poly.entity_id
_entity_poly.type
_entity_poly.pdbx_seq_one_letter_code
_entity_poly.pdbx_strand_id
1 'polypeptide(L)' 'AQAVNSAFVPAQAEFVTPCGVQSVLGFGGILPSGNLIAIILFSKVLIPNATADMFKTLALNAKMAVLPFDKSTVFA' A
#
# COMPACT_ATOMS: atom_id res chain seq x y z
N ALA A 1 -11.78 2.92 2.37
CA ALA A 1 -12.29 4.31 2.57
C ALA A 1 -12.42 5.01 1.22
N GLN A 2 -13.36 5.93 1.06
CA GLN A 2 -13.56 6.70 -0.18
C GLN A 2 -12.38 7.64 -0.43
N ALA A 3 -11.88 7.66 -1.67
CA ALA A 3 -10.69 8.45 -2.04
C ALA A 3 -11.02 9.93 -2.36
N VAL A 4 -12.16 10.18 -2.99
CA VAL A 4 -12.63 11.53 -3.31
C VAL A 4 -12.85 12.32 -2.02
N ASN A 5 -12.33 13.54 -1.95
CA ASN A 5 -12.36 14.45 -0.79
C ASN A 5 -11.66 13.90 0.47
N SER A 6 -10.87 12.85 0.36
CA SER A 6 -10.07 12.35 1.48
C SER A 6 -8.90 13.29 1.77
N ALA A 7 -8.77 13.76 3.01
CA ALA A 7 -7.63 14.56 3.46
C ALA A 7 -6.30 13.79 3.40
N PHE A 8 -6.35 12.45 3.36
CA PHE A 8 -5.17 11.59 3.28
C PHE A 8 -4.65 11.38 1.86
N VAL A 9 -5.41 11.80 0.84
CA VAL A 9 -5.04 11.67 -0.57
C VAL A 9 -5.15 13.06 -1.22
N PRO A 10 -4.12 13.91 -1.09
CA PRO A 10 -4.25 15.34 -1.38
C PRO A 10 -4.40 15.67 -2.87
N ALA A 11 -3.88 14.82 -3.76
CA ALA A 11 -3.84 15.04 -5.20
C ALA A 11 -5.21 14.82 -5.88
N GLN A 12 -6.22 15.59 -5.46
CA GLN A 12 -7.61 15.40 -5.88
C GLN A 12 -7.81 15.80 -7.35
N ALA A 13 -7.35 16.99 -7.74
CA ALA A 13 -7.62 17.59 -9.05
C ALA A 13 -6.76 16.98 -10.15
N GLU A 14 -5.53 16.58 -9.82
CA GLU A 14 -4.51 16.11 -10.75
C GLU A 14 -4.45 14.58 -10.86
N PHE A 15 -5.03 13.84 -9.92
CA PHE A 15 -4.91 12.38 -9.88
C PHE A 15 -6.20 11.64 -9.49
N VAL A 16 -6.79 11.91 -8.32
CA VAL A 16 -7.96 11.13 -7.84
C VAL A 16 -9.16 11.27 -8.79
N THR A 17 -9.54 12.49 -9.14
CA THR A 17 -10.67 12.75 -10.04
C THR A 17 -10.36 12.33 -11.48
N PRO A 18 -9.24 12.74 -12.12
CA PRO A 18 -8.96 12.36 -13.51
C PRO A 18 -8.78 10.87 -13.71
N CYS A 19 -8.17 10.16 -12.75
CA CYS A 19 -7.97 8.72 -12.86
C CYS A 19 -9.17 7.90 -12.35
N GLY A 20 -10.19 8.54 -11.79
CA GLY A 20 -11.38 7.88 -11.26
C GLY A 20 -11.09 6.98 -10.06
N VAL A 21 -10.18 7.39 -9.17
CA VAL A 21 -9.82 6.62 -7.98
C VAL A 21 -10.97 6.69 -6.97
N GLN A 22 -11.47 5.53 -6.57
CA GLN A 22 -12.57 5.39 -5.60
C GLN A 22 -12.09 4.92 -4.23
N SER A 23 -10.98 4.19 -4.16
CA SER A 23 -10.41 3.72 -2.88
C SER A 23 -8.90 3.72 -2.93
N VAL A 24 -8.30 4.05 -1.79
CA VAL A 24 -6.86 3.92 -1.56
C VAL A 24 -6.63 2.97 -0.40
N LEU A 25 -5.71 2.02 -0.59
CA LEU A 25 -5.33 1.04 0.41
C LEU A 25 -3.81 0.99 0.50
N GLY A 26 -3.28 1.12 1.70
CA GLY A 26 -1.86 0.96 2.00
C GLY A 26 -1.62 -0.30 2.82
N PHE A 27 -0.58 -1.06 2.48
CA PHE A 27 -0.07 -2.15 3.32
C PHE A 27 1.45 -2.28 3.14
N GLY A 28 2.11 -2.98 4.06
CA GLY A 28 3.57 -3.03 4.07
C GLY A 28 4.13 -3.64 5.35
N GLY A 29 5.39 -3.35 5.63
CA GLY A 29 6.06 -3.81 6.83
C GLY A 29 7.52 -3.37 6.92
N ILE A 30 8.20 -3.85 7.95
CA ILE A 30 9.64 -3.62 8.16
C ILE A 30 10.40 -4.83 7.63
N LEU A 31 11.41 -4.58 6.80
CA LEU A 31 12.35 -5.59 6.28
C LEU A 31 13.45 -5.90 7.33
N PRO A 32 14.16 -7.04 7.24
CA PRO A 32 15.24 -7.36 8.19
C PRO A 32 16.32 -6.27 8.32
N SER A 33 16.59 -5.51 7.26
CA SER A 33 17.44 -4.30 7.30
C SER A 33 16.99 -3.21 8.27
N GLY A 34 15.73 -3.20 8.67
CA GLY A 34 15.06 -2.06 9.29
C GLY A 34 14.39 -1.11 8.30
N ASN A 35 14.59 -1.29 6.98
CA ASN A 35 13.91 -0.50 5.96
C ASN A 35 12.41 -0.78 5.93
N LEU A 36 11.62 0.23 5.57
CA LEU A 36 10.18 0.10 5.37
C LEU A 36 9.85 -0.24 3.92
N ILE A 37 8.99 -1.22 3.72
CA ILE A 37 8.27 -1.44 2.46
C ILE A 37 6.84 -0.96 2.62
N ALA A 38 6.36 -0.14 1.68
CA ALA A 38 4.99 0.30 1.60
C ALA A 38 4.45 0.13 0.18
N ILE A 39 3.25 -0.43 0.07
CA ILE A 39 2.52 -0.64 -1.17
C ILE A 39 1.24 0.18 -1.05
N ILE A 40 1.04 1.11 -1.99
CA ILE A 40 -0.12 2.00 -2.03
C ILE A 40 -0.91 1.67 -3.29
N LEU A 41 -2.09 1.10 -3.12
CA LEU A 41 -3.00 0.74 -4.20
C LEU A 41 -4.04 1.85 -4.40
N PHE A 42 -4.13 2.36 -5.63
CA PHE A 42 -5.17 3.28 -6.06
C PHE A 42 -6.17 2.53 -6.94
N SER A 43 -7.35 2.25 -6.39
CA SER A 43 -8.39 1.45 -7.04
C SER A 43 -9.48 2.33 -7.63
N LYS A 44 -9.93 2.00 -8.84
CA LYS A 44 -11.12 2.62 -9.45
C LYS A 44 -12.44 2.04 -8.94
N VAL A 45 -12.38 1.03 -8.07
CA VAL A 45 -13.54 0.46 -7.39
C VAL A 45 -13.46 0.69 -5.89
N LEU A 46 -14.63 0.80 -5.25
CA LEU A 46 -14.71 0.85 -3.80
C LEU A 46 -14.19 -0.47 -3.20
N ILE A 47 -13.28 -0.36 -2.23
CA ILE A 47 -12.81 -1.52 -1.45
C ILE A 47 -13.44 -1.43 -0.05
N PRO A 48 -14.38 -2.33 0.30
CA PRO A 48 -14.92 -2.44 1.65
C PRO A 48 -13.84 -2.76 2.68
N ASN A 49 -14.02 -2.33 3.92
CA ASN A 49 -13.03 -2.59 4.98
C ASN A 49 -12.78 -4.09 5.19
N ALA A 50 -13.82 -4.93 5.15
CA ALA A 50 -13.67 -6.38 5.25
C ALA A 50 -12.78 -6.97 4.13
N THR A 51 -12.89 -6.43 2.90
CA THR A 51 -12.01 -6.79 1.79
C THR A 51 -10.59 -6.27 2.00
N ALA A 52 -10.45 -5.04 2.51
CA ALA A 52 -9.17 -4.43 2.83
C ALA A 52 -8.41 -5.22 3.90
N ASP A 53 -9.10 -5.76 4.90
CA ASP A 53 -8.50 -6.57 5.96
C ASP A 53 -7.82 -7.85 5.43
N MET A 54 -8.31 -8.41 4.33
CA MET A 54 -7.69 -9.59 3.71
C MET A 54 -6.26 -9.29 3.20
N PHE A 55 -5.94 -8.04 2.85
CA PHE A 55 -4.61 -7.62 2.39
C PHE A 55 -3.53 -7.72 3.48
N LYS A 56 -3.90 -7.87 4.76
CA LYS A 56 -2.94 -8.17 5.84
C LYS A 56 -2.14 -9.44 5.55
N THR A 57 -2.79 -10.45 4.96
CA THR A 57 -2.13 -11.70 4.54
C THR A 57 -1.18 -11.47 3.37
N LEU A 58 -1.52 -10.55 2.47
CA LEU A 58 -0.70 -10.20 1.31
C LEU A 58 0.56 -9.43 1.69
N ALA A 59 0.55 -8.70 2.81
CA ALA A 59 1.72 -7.97 3.32
C ALA A 59 2.92 -8.89 3.57
N LEU A 60 2.69 -10.08 4.13
CA LEU A 60 3.76 -11.07 4.34
C LEU A 60 4.33 -11.58 3.01
N ASN A 61 3.46 -11.93 2.06
CA ASN A 61 3.89 -12.42 0.75
C ASN A 61 4.67 -11.35 -0.03
N ALA A 62 4.20 -10.10 0.01
CA ALA A 62 4.90 -8.99 -0.63
C ALA A 62 6.26 -8.72 0.01
N LYS A 63 6.35 -8.79 1.35
CA LYS A 63 7.62 -8.72 2.08
C LYS A 63 8.59 -9.81 1.63
N MET A 64 8.12 -11.06 1.50
CA MET A 64 8.94 -12.18 1.02
C MET A 64 9.41 -11.98 -0.43
N ALA A 65 8.56 -11.44 -1.30
CA ALA A 65 8.91 -11.18 -2.70
C ALA A 65 9.99 -10.10 -2.84
N VAL A 66 10.02 -9.12 -1.94
CA VAL A 66 11.00 -8.02 -1.97
C VAL A 66 12.27 -8.34 -1.17
N LEU A 67 12.24 -9.35 -0.31
CA LEU A 67 13.36 -9.75 0.54
C LEU A 67 14.70 -9.94 -0.21
N PRO A 68 14.77 -10.53 -1.42
CA PRO A 68 16.04 -10.65 -2.16
C PRO A 68 16.69 -9.31 -2.52
N PHE A 69 15.93 -8.22 -2.49
CA PHE A 69 16.42 -6.86 -2.77
C PHE A 69 16.78 -6.10 -1.49
N ASP A 70 16.51 -6.66 -0.31
CA ASP A 70 16.90 -6.12 0.99
C ASP A 70 18.37 -6.46 1.28
N LYS A 71 19.28 -5.78 0.56
CA LYS A 71 20.73 -6.09 0.48
C LYS A 71 21.55 -5.84 1.76
N SER A 72 20.93 -5.74 2.93
CA SER A 72 21.65 -5.59 4.19
C SER A 72 21.93 -6.96 4.82
N THR A 73 23.19 -7.21 5.16
CA THR A 73 23.60 -8.34 5.98
C THR A 73 23.15 -8.11 7.42
N VAL A 74 22.29 -9.01 7.94
CA VAL A 74 21.85 -9.00 9.35
C VAL A 74 23.03 -9.28 10.31
N PHE A 75 24.08 -9.95 9.82
CA PHE A 75 25.33 -10.16 10.53
C PHE A 75 26.48 -9.68 9.64
N ALA A 76 27.15 -8.60 10.06
CA ALA A 76 28.43 -8.15 9.52
C ALA A 76 29.50 -8.36 10.60
#